data_AF-A0A2S9FKS3-F1
#
_entry.id   AF-A0A2S9FKS3-F1
#
_cell.length_a   1.000
_cell.length_b   1.000
_cell.length_c   1.000
_cell.angle_alpha   90.00
_cell.angle_beta   90.00
_cell.angle_gamma   90.00
#
_symmetry.space_group_name_H-M   'P 1'
#
loop_
_entity.id
_entity.type
_entity.pdbx_description
1 polymer ?
#
loop_
_entity_poly.entity_id
_entity_poly.type
_entity_poly.pdbx_seq_one_letter_code
_entity_poly.pdbx_strand_id
1 'polypeptide(L)'
;EIKRAYRKLARELHPDVNPDEGAQARFQEISAAYEVLSDPEKRRIVDLGGDPLESAGAAGGGFSGFGGLGDVFEAFFGGGSASRGPVGRVRPGSDSLLRMRLDLTECATGVTKQVTVDTAVLCDLCHGKGTHGDSTPATCDTCGGRGEIQTVQRSLLGQVMTSRP
;
A
#
# COMPACT_ATOMS: atom_id res chain seq x y z
N GLU A 1 -2.71 -20.17 -13.59
CA GLU A 1 -2.01 -21.49 -13.65
C GLU A 1 -0.64 -21.48 -12.98
N ILE A 2 0.21 -20.47 -13.25
CA ILE A 2 1.55 -20.29 -12.63
C ILE A 2 1.53 -20.36 -11.09
N LYS A 3 0.63 -19.63 -10.43
CA LYS A 3 0.44 -19.68 -8.96
C LYS A 3 -0.01 -21.05 -8.42
N ARG A 4 -0.63 -21.89 -9.26
CA ARG A 4 -1.03 -23.27 -8.88
C ARG A 4 0.16 -24.22 -9.02
N ALA A 5 0.94 -24.08 -10.09
CA ALA A 5 2.17 -24.85 -10.30
C ALA A 5 3.23 -24.55 -9.23
N TYR A 6 3.45 -23.27 -8.91
CA TYR A 6 4.35 -22.85 -7.84
C TYR A 6 3.94 -23.45 -6.49
N ARG A 7 2.67 -23.35 -6.09
CA ARG A 7 2.20 -23.91 -4.82
C ARG A 7 2.31 -25.43 -4.71
N LYS A 8 2.27 -26.15 -5.85
CA LYS A 8 2.47 -27.60 -5.88
C LYS A 8 3.94 -27.92 -5.65
N LEU A 9 4.83 -27.33 -6.45
CA LEU A 9 6.27 -27.57 -6.38
C LEU A 9 6.90 -27.05 -5.08
N ALA A 10 6.42 -25.91 -4.55
CA ALA A 10 6.89 -25.34 -3.30
C ALA A 10 6.56 -26.21 -2.08
N ARG A 11 5.51 -27.04 -2.14
CA ARG A 11 5.19 -28.02 -1.08
C ARG A 11 6.01 -29.30 -1.22
N GLU A 12 6.32 -29.70 -2.44
CA GLU A 12 7.13 -30.89 -2.75
C GLU A 12 8.63 -30.67 -2.46
N LEU A 13 9.11 -29.43 -2.58
CA LEU A 13 10.52 -29.04 -2.43
C LEU A 13 10.78 -28.19 -1.18
N HIS A 14 9.82 -28.09 -0.27
CA HIS A 14 10.00 -27.34 0.97
C HIS A 14 11.08 -28.02 1.84
N PRO A 15 12.05 -27.29 2.42
CA PRO A 15 13.13 -27.88 3.21
C PRO A 15 12.63 -28.66 4.43
N ASP A 16 11.50 -28.26 5.01
CA ASP A 16 10.89 -28.99 6.14
C ASP A 16 10.20 -30.30 5.74
N VAL A 17 9.88 -30.49 4.45
CA VAL A 17 9.13 -31.66 3.95
C VAL A 17 10.03 -32.59 3.14
N ASN A 18 11.08 -32.06 2.53
CA ASN A 18 12.05 -32.81 1.76
C ASN A 18 13.48 -32.45 2.18
N PRO A 19 14.19 -33.37 2.89
CA PRO A 19 15.55 -33.15 3.37
C PRO A 19 16.65 -33.41 2.32
N ASP A 20 16.31 -33.64 1.05
CA ASP A 20 17.29 -33.83 -0.02
C ASP A 20 18.14 -32.56 -0.23
N GLU A 21 19.47 -32.72 -0.34
CA GLU A 21 20.40 -31.60 -0.59
C GLU A 21 20.10 -30.85 -1.90
N GLY A 22 19.49 -31.53 -2.88
CA GLY A 22 19.05 -30.93 -4.15
C GLY A 22 17.68 -30.26 -4.11
N ALA A 23 16.86 -30.49 -3.07
CA ALA A 23 15.53 -29.88 -2.96
C ALA A 23 15.62 -28.38 -2.71
N GLN A 24 16.61 -27.95 -1.92
CA GLN A 24 16.85 -26.52 -1.64
C GLN A 24 17.26 -25.74 -2.90
N ALA A 25 18.15 -26.31 -3.72
CA ALA A 25 18.56 -25.68 -4.98
C ALA A 25 17.37 -25.52 -5.95
N ARG A 26 16.57 -26.59 -6.11
CA ARG A 26 15.37 -26.57 -6.96
C ARG A 26 14.29 -25.63 -6.41
N PHE A 27 14.17 -25.51 -5.09
CA PHE A 27 13.25 -24.55 -4.46
C PHE A 27 13.66 -23.11 -4.75
N GLN A 28 14.96 -22.80 -4.74
CA GLN A 28 15.49 -21.48 -5.12
C GLN A 28 15.19 -21.18 -6.60
N GLU A 29 15.44 -22.12 -7.51
CA GLU A 29 15.16 -21.97 -8.94
C GLU A 29 13.68 -21.68 -9.22
N ILE A 30 12.78 -22.40 -8.55
CA ILE A 30 11.33 -22.24 -8.74
C ILE A 30 10.81 -20.94 -8.12
N SER A 31 11.42 -20.49 -7.03
CA SER A 31 11.11 -19.19 -6.41
C SER A 31 11.52 -18.04 -7.33
N ALA A 32 12.71 -18.11 -7.93
CA ALA A 32 13.17 -17.14 -8.92
C ALA A 32 12.27 -17.12 -10.17
N ALA A 33 11.91 -18.30 -10.69
CA ALA A 33 10.99 -18.39 -11.82
C ALA A 33 9.60 -17.82 -11.50
N TYR A 34 9.09 -18.03 -10.28
CA TYR A 34 7.81 -17.48 -9.87
C TYR A 34 7.85 -15.96 -9.71
N GLU A 35 8.93 -15.39 -9.21
CA GLU A 35 9.10 -13.94 -9.11
C GLU A 35 8.99 -13.27 -10.48
N VAL A 36 9.65 -13.84 -11.49
CA VAL A 36 9.65 -13.29 -12.85
C VAL A 36 8.32 -13.53 -13.57
N LEU A 37 7.71 -14.70 -13.42
CA LEU A 37 6.49 -15.06 -14.14
C LEU A 37 5.20 -14.58 -13.46
N SER A 38 5.26 -14.16 -12.20
CA SER A 38 4.10 -13.64 -11.46
C SER A 38 3.82 -12.17 -11.76
N ASP A 39 4.84 -11.40 -12.15
CA ASP A 39 4.71 -10.00 -12.56
C ASP A 39 4.53 -9.91 -14.09
N PRO A 40 3.44 -9.29 -14.58
CA PRO A 40 3.18 -9.17 -16.01
C PRO A 40 4.26 -8.39 -16.77
N GLU A 41 4.93 -7.40 -16.16
CA GLU A 41 6.01 -6.64 -16.80
C GLU A 41 7.30 -7.44 -16.89
N LYS A 42 7.71 -8.13 -15.81
CA LYS A 42 8.90 -9.00 -15.84
C LYS A 42 8.72 -10.17 -16.81
N ARG A 43 7.53 -10.76 -16.86
CA ARG A 43 7.19 -11.80 -17.82
C ARG A 43 7.29 -11.31 -19.26
N ARG A 44 6.79 -10.11 -19.55
CA ARG A 44 6.89 -9.50 -20.88
C ARG A 44 8.34 -9.33 -21.34
N ILE A 45 9.26 -8.99 -20.43
CA ILE A 45 10.70 -8.87 -20.74
C ILE A 45 11.29 -10.23 -21.16
N VAL A 46 10.99 -11.30 -20.39
CA VAL A 46 11.41 -12.67 -20.73
C VAL A 46 10.80 -13.14 -22.05
N ASP A 47 9.50 -12.91 -22.24
CA ASP A 47 8.79 -13.31 -23.46
C ASP A 47 9.34 -12.59 -24.71
N LEU A 48 9.94 -11.41 -24.55
CA LEU A 48 10.64 -10.66 -25.60
C LEU A 48 12.11 -11.07 -25.77
N GLY A 49 12.59 -12.08 -25.03
CA GLY A 49 13.96 -12.58 -25.07
C GLY A 49 14.98 -11.69 -24.35
N GLY A 50 14.52 -10.75 -23.51
CA GLY A 50 15.36 -9.92 -22.66
C GLY A 50 15.62 -10.56 -21.31
N ASP A 51 16.71 -10.16 -20.64
CA ASP A 51 17.01 -10.60 -19.29
C ASP A 51 16.21 -9.74 -18.28
N PRO A 52 15.30 -10.34 -17.48
CA PRO A 52 14.49 -9.63 -16.49
C PRO A 52 15.35 -9.02 -15.37
N LEU A 53 16.59 -9.46 -15.21
CA LEU A 53 17.57 -8.96 -14.24
C LEU A 53 18.47 -7.85 -14.81
N GLU A 54 18.61 -7.77 -16.14
CA GLU A 54 19.47 -6.79 -16.83
C GLU A 54 18.84 -5.39 -16.86
N SER A 55 17.50 -5.29 -16.80
CA SER A 55 16.80 -4.00 -16.70
C SER A 55 17.02 -3.28 -15.34
N ALA A 56 17.64 -3.94 -14.37
CA ALA A 56 17.96 -3.39 -13.05
C ALA A 56 19.45 -3.02 -12.86
N GLY A 57 20.29 -3.02 -13.90
CA GLY A 57 21.74 -2.95 -13.67
C GLY A 57 22.62 -2.50 -14.82
N ALA A 58 22.39 -1.32 -15.39
CA ALA A 58 23.47 -0.57 -16.05
C ALA A 58 24.38 0.12 -15.01
N ALA A 59 24.92 -0.63 -14.04
CA ALA A 59 26.04 -0.24 -13.19
C ALA A 59 26.54 -1.43 -12.34
N GLY A 60 27.51 -2.17 -12.86
CA GLY A 60 28.60 -2.81 -12.13
C GLY A 60 28.30 -3.65 -10.87
N GLY A 61 28.44 -4.97 -11.02
CA GLY A 61 29.20 -5.79 -10.08
C GLY A 61 28.44 -6.68 -9.09
N GLY A 62 28.66 -7.99 -9.22
CA GLY A 62 28.97 -8.89 -8.09
C GLY A 62 27.84 -9.28 -7.15
N PHE A 63 27.40 -10.53 -7.25
CA PHE A 63 26.60 -11.22 -6.24
C PHE A 63 27.40 -11.33 -4.93
N SER A 64 26.99 -10.64 -3.85
CA SER A 64 27.44 -10.91 -2.49
C SER A 64 26.54 -10.27 -1.44
N GLY A 65 26.13 -11.06 -0.45
CA GLY A 65 25.99 -10.57 0.93
C GLY A 65 24.66 -9.93 1.32
N PHE A 66 23.79 -10.76 1.90
CA PHE A 66 23.04 -10.50 3.14
C PHE A 66 23.13 -9.04 3.70
N GLY A 67 22.03 -8.27 3.63
CA GLY A 67 21.80 -7.18 4.59
C GLY A 67 21.45 -5.78 4.07
N GLY A 68 21.33 -5.53 2.76
CA GLY A 68 21.06 -4.16 2.25
C GLY A 68 20.02 -4.06 1.13
N LEU A 69 19.52 -5.19 0.62
CA LEU A 69 18.61 -5.22 -0.52
C LEU A 69 17.14 -4.98 -0.14
N GLY A 70 16.79 -4.92 1.15
CA GLY A 70 15.41 -4.62 1.55
C GLY A 70 15.03 -3.17 1.25
N ASP A 71 15.83 -2.22 1.71
CA ASP A 71 15.49 -0.79 1.70
C ASP A 71 15.60 -0.15 0.30
N VAL A 72 16.62 -0.54 -0.48
CA VAL A 72 16.85 -0.02 -1.84
C VAL A 72 15.93 -0.70 -2.87
N PHE A 73 15.64 -2.00 -2.70
CA PHE A 73 14.67 -2.71 -3.54
C PHE A 73 13.23 -2.39 -3.14
N GLU A 74 12.95 -1.98 -1.90
CA GLU A 74 11.63 -1.44 -1.51
C GLU A 74 11.43 -0.02 -2.05
N ALA A 75 12.46 0.83 -1.99
CA ALA A 75 12.43 2.17 -2.60
C ALA A 75 12.29 2.16 -4.14
N PHE A 76 12.74 1.08 -4.82
CA PHE A 76 12.77 1.00 -6.29
C PHE A 76 11.79 -0.04 -6.90
N PHE A 77 11.48 -1.14 -6.20
CA PHE A 77 10.69 -2.29 -6.69
C PHE A 77 9.53 -2.74 -5.75
N GLY A 78 9.47 -2.28 -4.50
CA GLY A 78 8.62 -2.94 -3.47
C GLY A 78 7.79 -2.03 -2.56
N GLY A 79 7.81 -0.72 -2.76
CA GLY A 79 7.01 0.24 -2.02
C GLY A 79 6.46 1.32 -2.92
N GLY A 80 6.32 0.99 -4.21
CA GLY A 80 5.67 1.82 -5.20
C GLY A 80 4.44 2.39 -4.54
N SER A 81 4.46 3.71 -4.37
CA SER A 81 3.30 4.57 -4.22
C SER A 81 2.18 3.91 -5.01
N ALA A 82 1.40 3.04 -4.35
CA ALA A 82 0.16 2.53 -4.86
C ALA A 82 -0.57 3.82 -5.07
N SER A 83 -0.62 4.27 -6.33
CA SER A 83 -1.00 5.63 -6.71
C SER A 83 -2.20 5.93 -5.86
N ARG A 84 -2.01 6.66 -4.74
CA ARG A 84 -3.07 6.82 -3.77
C ARG A 84 -4.05 7.62 -4.59
N GLY A 85 -5.10 6.92 -5.03
CA GLY A 85 -6.12 7.53 -5.87
C GLY A 85 -6.57 8.79 -5.17
N PRO A 86 -7.14 9.75 -5.91
CA PRO A 86 -7.59 11.02 -5.33
C PRO A 86 -8.25 10.76 -3.98
N VAL A 87 -7.75 11.40 -2.92
CA VAL A 87 -8.21 11.12 -1.56
C VAL A 87 -9.73 11.29 -1.56
N GLY A 88 -10.44 10.23 -1.15
CA GLY A 88 -11.89 10.23 -1.11
C GLY A 88 -12.39 11.46 -0.34
N ARG A 89 -13.24 12.26 -0.98
CA ARG A 89 -13.85 13.45 -0.36
C ARG A 89 -14.83 13.06 0.74
N VAL A 90 -15.40 11.86 0.64
CA VAL A 90 -16.24 11.26 1.67
C VAL A 90 -15.33 10.66 2.72
N ARG A 91 -15.29 11.27 3.89
CA ARG A 91 -14.65 10.72 5.08
C ARG A 91 -15.73 10.28 6.06
N PRO A 92 -15.52 9.20 6.82
CA PRO A 92 -16.38 8.91 7.95
C PRO A 92 -16.41 10.11 8.90
N GLY A 93 -17.57 10.36 9.51
CA GLY A 93 -17.69 11.35 10.57
C GLY A 93 -16.82 10.97 11.78
N SER A 94 -16.46 11.96 12.60
CA SER A 94 -15.76 11.72 13.86
C SER A 94 -16.72 11.11 14.89
N ASP A 95 -16.18 10.27 15.78
CA ASP A 95 -16.95 9.74 16.91
C ASP A 95 -17.46 10.86 17.82
N SER A 96 -18.71 10.75 18.27
CA SER A 96 -19.30 11.67 19.26
C SER A 96 -19.24 11.03 20.65
N LEU A 97 -18.48 11.64 21.56
CA LEU A 97 -18.33 11.18 22.94
C LEU A 97 -19.28 11.96 23.85
N LEU A 98 -20.33 11.28 24.33
CA LEU A 98 -21.34 11.87 25.21
C LEU A 98 -21.08 11.43 26.64
N ARG A 99 -20.88 12.40 27.53
CA ARG A 99 -20.65 12.15 28.95
C ARG A 99 -21.98 12.23 29.71
N MET A 100 -22.37 11.14 30.34
CA MET A 100 -23.54 11.07 31.20
C MET A 100 -23.13 10.73 32.64
N ARG A 101 -23.75 11.39 33.62
CA ARG A 101 -23.63 11.00 35.03
C ARG A 101 -24.79 10.07 35.39
N LEU A 102 -24.44 8.96 36.05
CA LEU A 102 -25.37 7.96 36.56
C LEU A 102 -25.12 7.78 38.06
N ASP A 103 -26.20 7.57 38.81
CA ASP A 103 -26.12 7.18 40.21
C ASP A 103 -25.98 5.66 40.35
N LEU A 104 -25.39 5.20 41.47
CA LEU A 104 -25.16 3.76 41.70
C LEU A 104 -26.45 2.94 41.69
N THR A 105 -27.56 3.51 42.18
CA THR A 105 -28.87 2.86 42.18
C THR A 105 -29.41 2.70 40.77
N GLU A 106 -29.27 3.72 39.91
CA GLU A 106 -29.65 3.67 38.49
C GLU A 106 -28.86 2.59 37.75
N CYS A 107 -27.58 2.42 38.08
CA CYS A 107 -26.75 1.35 37.52
C CYS A 107 -27.21 -0.05 37.98
N ALA A 108 -27.69 -0.19 39.23
CA ALA A 108 -28.09 -1.48 39.79
C ALA A 108 -29.46 -1.95 39.28
N THR A 109 -30.41 -1.03 39.07
CA THR A 109 -31.77 -1.35 38.58
C THR A 109 -31.91 -1.26 37.08
N GLY A 110 -30.97 -0.59 36.41
CA GLY A 110 -31.10 -0.15 35.02
C GLY A 110 -31.98 1.10 34.91
N VAL A 111 -31.67 1.97 33.95
CA VAL A 111 -32.42 3.19 33.65
C VAL A 111 -32.42 3.47 32.14
N THR A 112 -33.50 4.07 31.63
CA THR A 112 -33.55 4.61 30.27
C THR A 112 -33.46 6.13 30.35
N LYS A 113 -32.38 6.71 29.80
CA LYS A 113 -32.19 8.16 29.71
C LYS A 113 -32.17 8.60 28.25
N GLN A 114 -32.77 9.75 27.98
CA GLN A 114 -32.69 10.36 26.67
C GLN A 114 -31.35 11.07 26.51
N VAL A 115 -30.75 10.90 25.34
CA VAL A 115 -29.48 11.53 24.97
C VAL A 115 -29.71 12.32 23.70
N THR A 116 -29.29 13.59 23.72
CA THR A 116 -29.28 14.43 22.53
C THR A 116 -27.96 14.23 21.80
N VAL A 117 -28.03 13.85 20.52
CA VAL A 117 -26.85 13.64 19.67
C VAL A 117 -26.88 14.66 18.54
N ASP A 118 -25.88 15.53 18.50
CA ASP A 118 -25.70 16.45 17.38
C ASP A 118 -25.19 15.67 16.17
N THR A 119 -26.00 15.61 15.12
CA THR A 119 -25.69 14.91 13.87
C THR A 119 -25.54 15.92 12.75
N ALA A 120 -24.53 15.73 11.88
CA ALA A 120 -24.38 16.54 10.69
C ALA A 120 -25.56 16.30 9.73
N VAL A 121 -26.21 17.38 9.30
CA VAL A 121 -27.23 17.36 8.23
C VAL A 121 -26.58 17.69 6.88
N LEU A 122 -27.23 17.29 5.80
CA LEU A 122 -26.79 17.67 4.46
C LEU A 122 -26.86 19.19 4.32
N CYS A 123 -25.80 19.78 3.78
CA CYS A 123 -25.77 21.21 3.49
C CYS A 123 -26.78 21.54 2.38
N ASP A 124 -27.64 22.53 2.61
CA ASP A 124 -28.67 22.95 1.64
C ASP A 124 -28.10 23.50 0.32
N LEU A 125 -26.85 23.95 0.31
CA LEU A 125 -26.21 24.52 -0.88
C LEU A 125 -25.56 23.44 -1.74
N CYS A 126 -24.74 22.57 -1.14
CA CYS A 126 -23.95 21.59 -1.88
C CYS A 126 -24.55 20.18 -1.85
N HIS A 127 -25.51 19.90 -0.98
CA HIS A 127 -26.15 18.59 -0.82
C HIS A 127 -25.13 17.44 -0.66
N GLY A 128 -24.00 17.70 -0.01
CA GLY A 128 -22.92 16.73 0.18
C GLY A 128 -21.98 16.55 -1.03
N LYS A 129 -22.17 17.28 -2.13
CA LYS A 129 -21.26 17.25 -3.30
C LYS A 129 -19.92 17.95 -3.04
N GLY A 130 -19.87 18.82 -2.04
CA GLY A 130 -18.66 19.61 -1.74
C GLY A 130 -18.31 20.63 -2.82
N THR A 131 -19.29 21.00 -3.65
CA THR A 131 -19.18 22.02 -4.70
C THR A 131 -20.34 23.01 -4.60
N HIS A 132 -20.16 24.23 -5.11
CA HIS A 132 -21.18 25.28 -5.03
C HIS A 132 -22.16 25.14 -6.20
N GLY A 133 -23.46 24.96 -5.90
CA GLY A 133 -24.51 24.80 -6.91
C GLY A 133 -24.24 23.60 -7.84
N ASP A 134 -24.27 23.84 -9.16
CA ASP A 134 -24.06 22.81 -10.19
C ASP A 134 -22.61 22.64 -10.63
N SER A 135 -21.66 23.27 -9.95
CA SER A 135 -20.24 23.13 -10.30
C SER A 135 -19.74 21.70 -10.07
N THR A 136 -18.87 21.25 -10.98
CA THR A 136 -18.27 19.92 -10.93
C THR A 136 -16.91 19.96 -10.23
N PRO A 137 -16.52 18.87 -9.54
CA PRO A 137 -15.18 18.68 -9.02
C PRO A 137 -14.10 18.85 -10.11
N ALA A 138 -13.20 19.82 -9.94
CA ALA A 138 -11.96 19.90 -10.72
C ALA A 138 -10.78 19.28 -9.95
N THR A 139 -9.86 18.66 -10.67
CA THR A 139 -8.59 18.15 -10.11
C THR A 139 -7.62 19.32 -9.93
N CYS A 140 -6.92 19.37 -8.79
CA CYS A 140 -5.92 20.40 -8.56
C CYS A 140 -4.71 20.17 -9.47
N ASP A 141 -4.33 21.18 -10.27
CA ASP A 141 -3.19 21.09 -11.19
C ASP A 141 -1.84 20.97 -10.47
N THR A 142 -1.75 21.43 -9.22
CA THR A 142 -0.49 21.44 -8.46
C THR A 142 -0.19 20.11 -7.78
N CYS A 143 -1.21 19.45 -7.20
CA CYS A 143 -1.03 18.17 -6.47
C CYS A 143 -1.63 16.96 -7.22
N GLY A 144 -2.31 17.17 -8.35
CA GLY A 144 -2.97 16.10 -9.11
C GLY A 144 -4.08 15.39 -8.33
N GLY A 145 -4.67 16.04 -7.32
CA GLY A 145 -5.68 15.44 -6.44
C GLY A 145 -5.14 14.56 -5.31
N ARG A 146 -3.82 14.53 -5.10
CA ARG A 146 -3.18 13.76 -4.01
C ARG A 146 -3.34 14.38 -2.63
N GLY A 147 -3.62 15.69 -2.56
CA GLY A 147 -3.81 16.41 -1.29
C GLY A 147 -2.51 16.72 -0.52
N GLU A 148 -1.36 16.47 -1.14
CA GLU A 148 -0.04 16.90 -0.66
C GLU A 148 0.90 17.08 -1.85
N ILE A 149 1.88 17.98 -1.71
CA ILE A 149 2.95 18.18 -2.69
C ILE A 149 4.27 17.78 -2.04
N GLN A 150 4.96 16.83 -2.66
CA GLN A 150 6.27 16.38 -2.21
C GLN A 150 7.35 17.08 -3.02
N THR A 151 8.24 17.82 -2.35
CA THR A 151 9.40 18.45 -2.98
C THR A 151 10.66 17.77 -2.48
N VAL A 152 11.47 17.27 -3.41
CA VAL A 152 12.79 16.69 -3.12
C VAL A 152 13.83 17.78 -3.32
N GLN A 153 14.50 18.17 -2.24
CA GLN A 153 15.65 19.08 -2.29
C GLN A 153 16.93 18.28 -2.14
N ARG A 154 17.86 18.44 -3.09
CA ARG A 154 19.20 17.84 -3.00
C ARG A 154 20.08 18.76 -2.17
N SER A 155 20.50 18.30 -1.01
CA SER A 155 21.44 19.00 -0.12
C SER A 155 22.81 18.33 -0.16
N LEU A 156 23.82 19.00 0.40
CA LEU A 156 25.17 18.44 0.55
C LEU A 156 25.20 17.15 1.39
N LEU A 157 24.17 16.93 2.22
CA LEU A 157 24.01 15.78 3.12
C LEU A 157 23.13 14.66 2.53
N GLY A 158 22.68 14.80 1.28
CA GLY A 158 21.78 13.86 0.63
C GLY A 158 20.44 14.48 0.22
N GLN A 159 19.53 13.64 -0.25
CA GLN A 159 18.20 14.06 -0.69
C GLN A 159 17.28 14.22 0.53
N VAL A 160 16.70 15.40 0.72
CA VAL A 160 15.69 15.66 1.75
C VAL A 160 14.35 15.83 1.05
N MET A 161 13.36 15.07 1.51
CA MET A 161 12.00 15.11 0.98
C MET A 161 11.09 15.80 2.00
N THR A 162 10.41 16.86 1.58
CA THR A 162 9.44 17.58 2.42
C THR A 162 8.06 17.49 1.77
N SER A 163 7.06 16.96 2.49
CA SER A 163 5.66 17.06 2.10
C SER A 163 5.02 18.30 2.72
N ARG A 164 4.26 19.03 1.91
CA ARG A 164 3.36 20.10 2.38
C ARG A 164 1.92 19.76 1.97
N PRO A 165 0.93 19.96 2.85
CA PRO A 165 -0.47 19.82 2.48
C PRO A 165 -0.87 20.83 1.41
#